data_AF-A0AAD1M8Q3-F1
#
_entry.id   AF-A0AAD1M8Q3-F1
#
_cell.length_a   1.000
_cell.length_b   1.000
_cell.length_c   1.000
_cell.angle_alpha   90.00
_cell.angle_beta   90.00
_cell.angle_gamma   90.00
#
_symmetry.space_group_name_H-M   'P 1'
#
loop_
_entity.id
_entity.type
_entity.pdbx_description
1 polymer ?
#
loop_
_entity_poly.entity_id
_entity_poly.type
_entity_poly.pdbx_seq_one_letter_code
_entity_poly.pdbx_strand_id
1 'polypeptide(L)' 'MRQTRPGLYARARAGELKGLTGFDAPYEAPESPDLVLDTTGADIDGLVKQVVDLLNRKREL' A
#
# COMPACT_ATOMS: atom_id res chain seq x y z
N MET A 1 2.98 1.10 -10.15
CA MET A 1 2.66 -0.09 -10.99
C MET A 1 3.58 -1.31 -10.79
N ARG A 2 4.78 -1.18 -10.20
CA ARG A 2 5.79 -2.26 -10.12
C ARG A 2 5.54 -3.34 -9.04
N GLN A 3 4.59 -3.12 -8.12
CA GLN A 3 4.42 -3.86 -6.87
C GLN A 3 3.32 -4.97 -6.93
N THR A 4 2.60 -5.11 -8.04
CA THR A 4 1.50 -6.09 -8.14
C THR A 4 2.05 -7.45 -8.53
N ARG A 5 1.46 -8.53 -7.96
CA ARG A 5 1.81 -9.91 -8.33
C ARG A 5 1.80 -10.06 -9.86
N PRO A 6 2.87 -10.61 -10.46
CA PRO A 6 2.93 -10.82 -11.90
C PRO A 6 1.68 -11.57 -12.36
N GLY A 7 1.03 -11.08 -13.42
CA GLY A 7 -0.14 -11.72 -14.01
C GLY A 7 -1.50 -11.13 -13.63
N LEU A 8 -1.65 -10.40 -12.51
CA LEU A 8 -2.97 -9.82 -12.16
C LEU A 8 -3.42 -8.76 -13.16
N TYR A 9 -2.53 -7.86 -13.58
CA TYR A 9 -2.85 -6.89 -14.63
C TYR A 9 -2.99 -7.53 -16.00
N ALA A 10 -2.26 -8.61 -16.29
CA ALA A 10 -2.40 -9.33 -17.56
C ALA A 10 -3.80 -9.93 -17.68
N ARG A 11 -4.30 -10.56 -16.60
CA ARG A 11 -5.66 -11.09 -16.50
C ARG A 11 -6.73 -9.99 -16.53
N ALA A 12 -6.49 -8.87 -15.88
CA ALA A 12 -7.40 -7.72 -15.95
C ALA A 12 -7.49 -7.13 -17.35
N ARG A 13 -6.35 -6.98 -18.06
CA ARG A 13 -6.32 -6.54 -19.47
C ARG A 13 -6.97 -7.56 -20.41
N ALA A 14 -6.88 -8.86 -20.11
CA ALA A 14 -7.57 -9.91 -20.85
C ALA A 14 -9.09 -9.97 -20.54
N GLY A 15 -9.60 -9.16 -19.62
CA GLY A 15 -11.02 -9.15 -19.22
C GLY A 15 -11.42 -10.27 -18.25
N GLU A 16 -10.46 -11.07 -17.78
CA GLU A 16 -10.67 -12.21 -16.88
C GLU A 16 -10.79 -11.81 -15.39
N LEU A 17 -10.39 -10.58 -15.06
CA LEU A 17 -10.43 -10.05 -13.70
C LEU A 17 -11.03 -8.64 -13.72
N LYS A 18 -12.15 -8.46 -13.01
CA LYS A 18 -12.83 -7.17 -12.84
C LYS A 18 -12.62 -6.64 -11.43
N GLY A 19 -12.70 -5.32 -11.26
CA GLY A 19 -12.62 -4.65 -9.96
C GLY A 19 -11.22 -4.62 -9.37
N LEU A 20 -10.19 -4.62 -10.21
CA LEU A 20 -8.81 -4.48 -9.78
C LEU A 20 -8.52 -3.01 -9.45
N THR A 21 -8.20 -2.74 -8.19
CA THR A 21 -7.82 -1.41 -7.73
C THR A 21 -6.56 -0.92 -8.43
N GLY A 22 -6.61 0.31 -8.96
CA GLY A 22 -5.54 0.87 -9.80
C GLY A 22 -5.59 0.44 -11.27
N PHE A 23 -6.64 -0.28 -11.70
CA PHE A 23 -6.94 -0.53 -13.11
C PHE A 23 -8.36 -0.05 -13.46
N ASP A 24 -9.40 -0.77 -13.02
CA ASP A 24 -10.81 -0.49 -13.31
C ASP A 24 -11.63 -0.14 -12.06
N ALA A 25 -11.04 -0.28 -10.86
CA ALA A 25 -11.60 0.24 -9.62
C ALA A 25 -10.73 1.37 -9.04
N PRO A 26 -11.35 2.45 -8.52
CA PRO A 26 -10.61 3.52 -7.84
C PRO A 26 -10.00 3.00 -6.53
N TYR A 27 -8.88 3.59 -6.14
CA TYR A 27 -8.36 3.46 -4.78
C TYR A 27 -8.72 4.74 -4.02
N GLU A 28 -9.43 4.59 -2.90
CA GLU A 28 -9.76 5.69 -2.01
C GLU A 28 -8.71 5.73 -0.89
N ALA A 29 -7.86 6.75 -0.92
CA ALA A 29 -6.86 6.95 0.12
C ALA A 29 -7.56 7.26 1.46
N PRO A 30 -7.04 6.75 2.60
CA PRO A 30 -7.60 7.11 3.90
C PRO A 30 -7.52 8.62 4.14
N GLU A 31 -8.61 9.22 4.61
CA GLU A 31 -8.65 10.66 4.91
C GLU A 31 -7.85 11.03 6.16
N SER A 32 -7.78 10.13 7.15
CA SER A 32 -7.09 10.37 8.43
C SER A 32 -6.24 9.16 8.82
N PRO A 33 -5.14 8.88 8.09
CA PRO A 33 -4.23 7.79 8.40
C PRO A 33 -3.37 8.15 9.63
N ASP A 34 -3.19 7.18 10.53
CA ASP A 34 -2.27 7.32 11.67
C ASP A 34 -0.80 7.42 11.24
N LEU A 35 -0.46 6.83 10.08
CA LEU A 35 0.86 6.84 9.48
C LEU A 35 0.75 6.53 7.98
N VAL A 36 1.52 7.25 7.17
CA VAL A 36 1.67 7.02 5.73
C VAL A 36 3.11 6.62 5.45
N LEU A 37 3.32 5.51 4.74
CA LEU A 37 4.64 5.01 4.37
C LEU A 37 4.82 5.12 2.86
N ASP A 38 5.77 5.93 2.41
CA ASP A 38 6.21 5.90 1.01
C ASP A 38 7.19 4.73 0.84
N THR A 39 6.79 3.75 0.03
CA THR A 39 7.57 2.54 -0.22
C THR A 39 8.46 2.65 -1.46
N THR A 40 8.45 3.80 -2.14
CA THR A 40 9.16 4.00 -3.40
C THR A 40 10.66 4.14 -3.18
N GLY A 41 11.41 3.06 -3.40
CA GLY A 41 12.86 3.05 -3.21
C GLY A 41 13.28 3.13 -1.73
N ALA A 42 12.35 2.89 -0.81
CA ALA A 42 12.57 2.96 0.61
C ALA A 42 13.28 1.72 1.16
N ASP A 43 14.05 1.93 2.24
CA ASP A 43 14.62 0.86 3.05
C ASP A 43 13.56 0.25 3.98
N ILE A 44 13.50 -1.08 4.03
CA ILE A 44 12.48 -1.81 4.79
C ILE A 44 12.67 -1.56 6.30
N ASP A 45 13.90 -1.62 6.80
CA ASP A 45 14.17 -1.46 8.23
C ASP A 45 13.80 -0.05 8.71
N GLY A 46 14.08 0.97 7.90
CA GLY A 46 13.63 2.34 8.13
C GLY A 46 12.11 2.51 8.18
N LEU A 47 11.36 1.81 7.32
CA LEU A 47 9.89 1.84 7.35
C LEU A 47 9.33 1.11 8.57
N VAL A 48 9.90 -0.04 8.92
CA VAL A 48 9.50 -0.80 10.13
C VAL A 48 9.72 0.05 11.38
N LYS A 49 10.86 0.74 11.47
CA LYS A 49 11.14 1.64 12.59
C LYS A 49 10.07 2.72 12.76
N GLN A 50 9.58 3.32 11.68
CA GLN A 50 8.52 4.34 11.75
C GLN A 50 7.23 3.78 12.36
N VAL A 51 6.85 2.55 12.00
CA VAL A 51 5.69 1.87 12.58
C VAL A 51 5.89 1.61 14.08
N VAL A 52 7.04 1.08 14.46
CA VAL A 52 7.35 0.80 15.88
C VAL A 52 7.34 2.08 16.72
N ASP A 53 7.93 3.16 16.20
CA ASP A 53 7.96 4.46 16.88
C ASP A 53 6.55 5.07 17.05
N LEU A 54 5.65 4.87 16.09
CA LEU A 54 4.24 5.25 16.23
C LEU A 54 3.55 4.46 17.35
N LEU A 55 3.73 3.13 17.36
CA LEU A 55 3.10 2.25 18.36
C LEU A 55 3.57 2.56 19.78
N ASN A 56 4.87 2.85 19.96
CA ASN A 56 5.41 3.24 21.26
C ASN A 56 4.81 4.57 21.73
N ARG A 57 4.74 5.59 20.88
CA ARG A 57 4.11 6.88 21.20
C ARG A 57 2.63 6.73 21.59
N LYS A 58 1.88 5.88 20.89
CA LYS A 58 0.46 5.63 21.20
C LYS A 58 0.25 4.86 22.51
N ARG A 59 1.25 4.12 22.99
CA ARG A 59 1.16 3.33 24.24
C ARG A 59 1.49 4.16 25.49
N GLU A 60 2.20 5.27 25.31
CA GLU A 60 2.57 6.20 26.38
C GLU A 60 1.48 7.27 26.65
N LEU A 61 0.40 7.25 25.86
CA LEU A 61 -0.82 8.05 26.01
C LEU A 61 -1.92 7.23 26.70
#